data_AF-A0A9E3VAF5-F1
#
_entry.id   AF-A0A9E3VAF5-F1
#
_cell.length_a   1.000
_cell.length_b   1.000
_cell.length_c   1.000
_cell.angle_alpha   90.00
_cell.angle_beta   90.00
_cell.angle_gamma   90.00
#
_symmetry.space_group_name_H-M   'P 1'
#
loop_
_entity.id
_entity.type
_entity.pdbx_description
1 polymer ?
#
loop_
_entity_poly.entity_id
_entity_poly.type
_entity_poly.pdbx_seq_one_letter_code
_entity_poly.pdbx_strand_id
1 'polypeptide(L)'
;MRRPAVLLAAALLLLALLPSDAWAWTPGTHILLGESLLRAADVLLPAGLASLLKAYPYDFLYGSIAADTSFAKRYARVGQHCHHWPVADDILGRARDDALRAFGYGYLAHLAADVVAHNHFVPHQLAISGATAGAGHSYWEARFESVTGDRWPRRAREVILLDHQRADEHLDRILSPTIFSTRTNRRIFRGMVTVNDLASWQRVLAAVAARSRVPLRDATVAAHLERSFDYIVDLLAHGEASTPRRFDPSGEAALREAKQLRKAALAVGGERVARREAATRFGLGESALGFAARLPAPLHAGQSPASPADARPA
;
A
#
# COMPACT_ATOMS: atom_id res chain seq x y z
N MET A 1 -20.14 32.95 -11.72
CA MET A 1 -19.42 32.13 -10.71
C MET A 1 -19.82 30.64 -10.66
N ARG A 2 -20.97 30.20 -11.22
CA ARG A 2 -21.40 28.78 -11.14
C ARG A 2 -20.72 27.83 -12.14
N ARG A 3 -20.36 28.32 -13.33
CA ARG A 3 -19.69 27.52 -14.39
C ARG A 3 -18.34 26.90 -13.99
N PRO A 4 -17.41 27.61 -13.31
CA PRO A 4 -16.14 26.99 -12.89
C PRO A 4 -16.35 25.93 -11.80
N ALA A 5 -17.32 26.11 -10.89
CA ALA A 5 -17.64 25.11 -9.88
C ALA A 5 -18.25 23.84 -10.49
N VAL A 6 -19.11 24.00 -11.50
CA VAL A 6 -19.70 22.86 -12.24
C VAL A 6 -18.65 22.12 -13.07
N LEU A 7 -17.73 22.84 -13.71
CA LEU A 7 -16.62 22.23 -14.45
C LEU A 7 -15.63 21.53 -13.53
N LEU A 8 -15.33 22.10 -12.35
CA LEU A 8 -14.50 21.47 -11.34
C LEU A 8 -15.18 20.21 -10.78
N ALA A 9 -16.48 20.28 -10.47
CA ALA A 9 -17.23 19.12 -10.01
C ALA A 9 -17.33 18.04 -11.09
N ALA A 10 -17.56 18.41 -12.35
CA ALA A 10 -17.58 17.48 -13.48
C ALA A 10 -16.21 16.86 -13.74
N ALA A 11 -15.12 17.64 -13.61
CA ALA A 11 -13.76 17.12 -13.72
C ALA A 11 -13.43 16.17 -12.56
N LEU A 12 -13.78 16.52 -11.32
CA LEU A 12 -13.64 15.63 -10.15
C LEU A 12 -14.46 14.35 -10.32
N LEU A 13 -15.67 14.44 -10.90
CA LEU A 13 -16.54 13.30 -11.15
C LEU A 13 -16.03 12.41 -12.28
N LEU A 14 -15.66 12.99 -13.43
CA LEU A 14 -15.03 12.26 -14.55
C LEU A 14 -13.76 11.56 -14.11
N LEU A 15 -13.02 12.18 -13.20
CA LEU A 15 -11.77 11.64 -12.74
C LEU A 15 -11.94 10.60 -11.61
N ALA A 16 -12.99 10.71 -10.80
CA ALA A 16 -13.44 9.62 -9.92
C ALA A 16 -14.01 8.42 -10.70
N LEU A 17 -14.43 8.62 -11.96
CA LEU A 17 -14.92 7.59 -12.87
C LEU A 17 -13.82 6.98 -13.76
N LEU A 18 -12.62 7.57 -13.80
CA LEU A 18 -11.48 6.89 -14.41
C LEU A 18 -11.09 5.71 -13.51
N PRO A 19 -10.83 4.52 -14.07
CA PRO A 19 -10.26 3.44 -13.30
C PRO A 19 -8.87 3.89 -12.82
N SER A 20 -8.78 4.32 -11.57
CA SER A 20 -7.50 4.37 -10.87
C SER A 20 -7.18 2.92 -10.56
N ASP A 21 -6.17 2.37 -11.23
CA ASP A 21 -5.57 1.12 -10.81
C ASP A 21 -4.99 1.34 -9.41
N ALA A 22 -5.82 0.98 -8.42
CA ALA A 22 -5.66 1.15 -6.99
C ALA A 22 -5.23 -0.19 -6.43
N TRP A 23 -3.99 -0.30 -5.97
CA TRP A 23 -3.45 -1.58 -5.56
C TRP A 23 -2.31 -1.44 -4.55
N ALA A 24 -2.39 -0.61 -3.49
CA ALA A 24 -1.50 -0.77 -2.33
C ALA A 24 -1.84 0.12 -1.13
N TRP A 25 -1.39 -0.30 0.06
CA TRP A 25 -1.18 0.70 1.11
C TRP A 25 -0.40 1.90 0.55
N THR A 26 -0.74 3.10 1.00
CA THR A 26 -0.05 4.29 0.50
C THR A 26 1.45 4.26 0.87
N PRO A 27 2.32 4.96 0.11
CA PRO A 27 3.76 4.95 0.36
C PRO A 27 4.17 5.28 1.81
N GLY A 28 3.43 6.16 2.51
CA GLY A 28 3.72 6.46 3.91
C GLY A 28 3.56 5.24 4.82
N THR A 29 2.51 4.43 4.61
CA THR A 29 2.28 3.21 5.40
C THR A 29 3.42 2.20 5.20
N HIS A 30 3.89 2.01 3.96
CA HIS A 30 5.04 1.15 3.69
C HIS A 30 6.33 1.66 4.33
N ILE A 31 6.57 2.97 4.33
CA ILE A 31 7.72 3.57 5.02
C ILE A 31 7.63 3.38 6.54
N LEU A 32 6.46 3.53 7.14
CA LEU A 32 6.25 3.21 8.56
C LEU A 32 6.66 1.77 8.88
N LEU A 33 6.17 0.80 8.09
CA LEU A 33 6.47 -0.62 8.27
C LEU A 33 7.96 -0.91 8.02
N GLY A 34 8.52 -0.37 6.94
CA GLY A 34 9.92 -0.56 6.56
C GLY A 34 10.90 0.03 7.57
N GLU A 35 10.68 1.26 8.05
CA GLU A 35 11.53 1.84 9.10
C GLU A 35 11.41 1.09 10.42
N SER A 36 10.22 0.58 10.74
CA SER A 36 10.02 -0.25 11.95
C SER A 36 10.78 -1.57 11.84
N LEU A 37 10.82 -2.18 10.65
CA LEU A 37 11.61 -3.37 10.41
C LEU A 37 13.10 -3.09 10.54
N LEU A 38 13.60 -2.01 9.92
CA LEU A 38 15.01 -1.62 10.00
C LEU A 38 15.47 -1.40 11.46
N ARG A 39 14.62 -0.78 12.29
CA ARG A 39 14.90 -0.58 13.74
C ARG A 39 15.01 -1.90 14.52
N ALA A 40 14.28 -2.93 14.10
CA ALA A 40 14.22 -4.22 14.79
C ALA A 40 14.91 -5.36 14.02
N ALA A 41 15.66 -5.04 12.95
CA ALA A 41 16.18 -6.02 12.00
C ALA A 41 17.07 -7.07 12.66
N ASP A 42 17.97 -6.66 13.56
CA ASP A 42 18.89 -7.56 14.26
C ASP A 42 18.17 -8.58 15.16
N VAL A 43 16.95 -8.25 15.59
CA VAL A 43 16.14 -9.08 16.51
C VAL A 43 15.18 -10.00 15.76
N LEU A 44 14.72 -9.57 14.58
CA LEU A 44 13.62 -10.19 13.84
C LEU A 44 14.06 -10.97 12.61
N LEU A 45 15.22 -10.65 12.02
CA LEU A 45 15.67 -11.22 10.75
C LEU A 45 16.95 -12.07 10.92
N PRO A 46 17.21 -13.00 9.98
CA PRO A 46 18.50 -13.67 9.89
C PRO A 46 19.65 -12.65 9.80
N ALA A 47 20.75 -12.89 10.51
CA ALA A 47 21.84 -11.92 10.69
C ALA A 47 22.41 -11.35 9.37
N GLY A 48 22.51 -12.18 8.33
CA GLY A 48 22.97 -11.76 7.01
C GLY A 48 21.99 -10.80 6.33
N LEU A 49 20.68 -11.06 6.44
CA LEU A 49 19.66 -10.18 5.90
C LEU A 49 19.58 -8.87 6.70
N ALA A 50 19.60 -8.93 8.03
CA ALA A 50 19.63 -7.74 8.88
C ALA A 50 20.81 -6.82 8.52
N SER A 51 21.99 -7.41 8.33
CA SER A 51 23.21 -6.69 7.94
C SER A 51 23.07 -6.04 6.55
N LEU A 52 22.52 -6.77 5.57
CA LEU A 52 22.25 -6.26 4.23
C LEU A 52 21.30 -5.05 4.25
N LEU A 53 20.15 -5.18 4.92
CA LEU A 53 19.13 -4.12 4.96
C LEU A 53 19.64 -2.88 5.71
N LYS A 54 20.44 -3.06 6.75
CA LYS A 54 21.06 -1.94 7.49
C LYS A 54 22.18 -1.25 6.71
N ALA A 55 22.87 -1.98 5.83
CA ALA A 55 23.89 -1.40 4.94
C ALA A 55 23.26 -0.59 3.79
N TYR A 56 22.08 -1.00 3.32
CA TYR A 56 21.36 -0.37 2.20
C TYR A 56 19.91 0.02 2.57
N PRO A 57 19.72 0.86 3.62
CA PRO A 57 18.39 1.13 4.15
C PRO A 57 17.52 1.93 3.17
N TYR A 58 18.12 2.84 2.40
CA TYR A 58 17.38 3.65 1.43
C TYR A 58 16.96 2.85 0.19
N ASP A 59 17.78 1.91 -0.28
CA ASP A 59 17.39 1.00 -1.36
C ASP A 59 16.24 0.09 -0.93
N PHE A 60 16.30 -0.45 0.30
CA PHE A 60 15.20 -1.23 0.89
C PHE A 60 13.92 -0.39 1.02
N LEU A 61 14.00 0.81 1.60
CA LEU A 61 12.84 1.70 1.76
C LEU A 61 12.26 2.11 0.40
N TYR A 62 13.11 2.39 -0.60
CA TYR A 62 12.63 2.67 -1.95
C TYR A 62 11.93 1.46 -2.55
N GLY A 63 12.50 0.26 -2.45
CA GLY A 63 11.86 -0.99 -2.86
C GLY A 63 10.47 -1.17 -2.24
N SER A 64 10.31 -0.79 -0.96
CA SER A 64 9.03 -0.89 -0.24
C SER A 64 7.92 0.04 -0.73
N ILE A 65 8.25 1.04 -1.55
CA ILE A 65 7.29 1.98 -2.17
C ILE A 65 7.36 1.96 -3.70
N ALA A 66 8.30 1.21 -4.28
CA ALA A 66 8.58 1.26 -5.70
C ALA A 66 7.47 0.68 -6.54
N ALA A 67 6.73 -0.33 -6.06
CA ALA A 67 5.57 -0.86 -6.78
C ALA A 67 4.49 0.22 -7.02
N ASP A 68 4.37 1.18 -6.11
CA ASP A 68 3.41 2.28 -6.20
C ASP A 68 3.89 3.46 -7.05
N THR A 69 5.20 3.64 -7.15
CA THR A 69 5.80 4.70 -7.96
C THR A 69 6.21 4.22 -9.34
N SER A 70 6.28 2.89 -9.57
CA SER A 70 6.73 2.29 -10.82
C SER A 70 5.87 2.77 -11.99
N PHE A 71 6.40 3.71 -12.75
CA PHE A 71 5.73 4.38 -13.85
C PHE A 71 5.45 3.48 -15.08
N ALA A 72 5.89 2.22 -15.06
CA ALA A 72 5.60 1.18 -16.07
C ALA A 72 4.12 0.72 -16.09
N LYS A 73 3.30 1.24 -15.17
CA LYS A 73 1.88 0.91 -14.94
C LYS A 73 0.98 0.93 -16.16
N ARG A 74 1.28 1.74 -17.19
CA ARG A 74 0.42 1.88 -18.37
C ARG A 74 0.81 0.98 -19.55
N TYR A 75 1.92 0.24 -19.42
CA TYR A 75 2.48 -0.54 -20.53
C TYR A 75 2.69 -2.00 -20.16
N ALA A 76 2.75 -2.41 -18.89
CA ALA A 76 2.80 -3.83 -18.56
C ALA A 76 1.64 -4.60 -19.22
N ARG A 77 1.95 -5.73 -19.89
CA ARG A 77 0.92 -6.59 -20.50
C ARG A 77 -0.08 -6.99 -19.41
N VAL A 78 -1.37 -7.08 -19.77
CA VAL A 78 -2.42 -7.65 -18.91
C VAL A 78 -1.91 -8.98 -18.34
N GLY A 79 -1.78 -9.07 -17.01
CA GLY A 79 -1.19 -10.22 -16.31
C GLY A 79 0.24 -10.04 -15.77
N GLN A 80 0.89 -8.89 -15.97
CA GLN A 80 2.18 -8.51 -15.36
C GLN A 80 2.01 -7.27 -14.46
N HIS A 81 1.07 -7.35 -13.52
CA HIS A 81 0.84 -6.30 -12.54
C HIS A 81 1.99 -6.28 -11.53
N CYS A 82 2.41 -5.09 -11.09
CA CYS A 82 3.52 -4.90 -10.13
C CYS A 82 3.26 -5.64 -8.80
N HIS A 83 1.99 -5.88 -8.49
CA HIS A 83 1.54 -6.58 -7.29
C HIS A 83 1.41 -8.08 -7.51
N HIS A 84 2.51 -8.73 -7.90
CA HIS A 84 2.54 -10.17 -8.17
C HIS A 84 3.85 -10.80 -7.68
N TRP A 85 3.73 -11.91 -6.94
CA TRP A 85 4.86 -12.59 -6.31
C TRP A 85 6.03 -12.89 -7.28
N PRO A 86 5.81 -13.57 -8.43
CA PRO A 86 6.84 -13.78 -9.44
C PRO A 86 7.60 -12.53 -9.90
N VAL A 87 6.95 -11.36 -9.91
CA VAL A 87 7.63 -10.10 -10.29
C VAL A 87 8.63 -9.71 -9.20
N ALA A 88 8.24 -9.77 -7.93
CA ALA A 88 9.15 -9.51 -6.82
C ALA A 88 10.28 -10.54 -6.74
N ASP A 89 9.97 -11.81 -7.03
CA ASP A 89 10.96 -12.89 -7.07
C ASP A 89 11.97 -12.68 -8.20
N ASP A 90 11.53 -12.24 -9.38
CA ASP A 90 12.42 -11.84 -10.48
C ASP A 90 13.28 -10.61 -10.11
N ILE A 91 12.69 -9.61 -9.43
CA ILE A 91 13.40 -8.42 -8.95
C ILE A 91 14.53 -8.81 -8.00
N LEU A 92 14.25 -9.63 -7.00
CA LEU A 92 15.25 -10.08 -6.04
C LEU A 92 16.26 -11.04 -6.69
N GLY A 93 15.78 -12.03 -7.45
CA GLY A 93 16.61 -13.08 -8.04
C GLY A 93 17.58 -12.58 -9.11
N ARG A 94 17.29 -11.45 -9.75
CA ARG A 94 18.15 -10.82 -10.77
C ARG A 94 18.99 -9.67 -10.24
N ALA A 95 18.96 -9.40 -8.93
CA ALA A 95 19.76 -8.36 -8.32
C ALA A 95 21.27 -8.65 -8.50
N ARG A 96 22.02 -7.65 -8.98
CA ARG A 96 23.44 -7.81 -9.37
C ARG A 96 24.42 -7.36 -8.29
N ASP A 97 23.91 -6.75 -7.23
CA ASP A 97 24.69 -6.21 -6.13
C ASP A 97 23.79 -6.10 -4.89
N ASP A 98 24.40 -5.83 -3.74
CA ASP A 98 23.72 -5.83 -2.46
C ASP A 98 22.69 -4.69 -2.30
N ALA A 99 22.90 -3.54 -2.95
CA ALA A 99 21.92 -2.46 -2.98
C ALA A 99 20.63 -2.92 -3.70
N LEU A 100 20.76 -3.54 -4.87
CA LEU A 100 19.63 -4.10 -5.61
C LEU A 100 18.97 -5.28 -4.88
N ARG A 101 19.73 -6.05 -4.10
CA ARG A 101 19.14 -7.11 -3.25
C ARG A 101 18.30 -6.51 -2.13
N ALA A 102 18.80 -5.49 -1.45
CA ALA A 102 18.04 -4.76 -0.43
C ALA A 102 16.76 -4.14 -1.02
N PHE A 103 16.87 -3.55 -2.22
CA PHE A 103 15.72 -3.08 -3.00
C PHE A 103 14.69 -4.19 -3.27
N GLY A 104 15.13 -5.37 -3.73
CA GLY A 104 14.25 -6.52 -3.97
C GLY A 104 13.53 -7.01 -2.71
N TYR A 105 14.22 -7.04 -1.56
CA TYR A 105 13.58 -7.33 -0.28
C TYR A 105 12.58 -6.25 0.15
N GLY A 106 12.85 -4.99 -0.18
CA GLY A 106 11.88 -3.90 -0.03
C GLY A 106 10.60 -4.18 -0.82
N TYR A 107 10.75 -4.60 -2.08
CA TYR A 107 9.62 -4.94 -2.95
C TYR A 107 8.81 -6.14 -2.42
N LEU A 108 9.47 -7.15 -1.86
CA LEU A 108 8.78 -8.25 -1.18
C LEU A 108 8.03 -7.78 0.08
N ALA A 109 8.64 -6.89 0.87
CA ALA A 109 7.99 -6.32 2.05
C ALA A 109 6.74 -5.51 1.68
N HIS A 110 6.79 -4.79 0.55
CA HIS A 110 5.62 -4.11 -0.02
C HIS A 110 4.47 -5.09 -0.27
N LEU A 111 4.71 -6.15 -1.05
CA LEU A 111 3.69 -7.16 -1.36
C LEU A 111 3.13 -7.86 -0.12
N ALA A 112 3.98 -8.16 0.87
CA ALA A 112 3.55 -8.78 2.12
C ALA A 112 2.58 -7.90 2.90
N ALA A 113 2.81 -6.58 2.94
CA ALA A 113 1.89 -5.64 3.56
C ALA A 113 0.58 -5.53 2.78
N ASP A 114 0.66 -5.55 1.45
CA ASP A 114 -0.50 -5.44 0.57
C ASP A 114 -1.43 -6.65 0.59
N VAL A 115 -0.91 -7.83 0.92
CA VAL A 115 -1.78 -8.98 1.23
C VAL A 115 -2.80 -8.57 2.30
N VAL A 116 -2.38 -7.84 3.34
CA VAL A 116 -3.29 -7.39 4.41
C VAL A 116 -4.25 -6.31 3.92
N ALA A 117 -3.75 -5.35 3.14
CA ALA A 117 -4.57 -4.30 2.55
C ALA A 117 -5.71 -4.89 1.71
N HIS A 118 -5.37 -5.73 0.74
CA HIS A 118 -6.27 -6.13 -0.34
C HIS A 118 -7.06 -7.40 -0.07
N ASN A 119 -6.67 -8.22 0.90
CA ASN A 119 -7.44 -9.42 1.26
C ASN A 119 -8.30 -9.22 2.52
N HIS A 120 -8.01 -8.20 3.32
CA HIS A 120 -8.70 -7.97 4.59
C HIS A 120 -9.27 -6.56 4.70
N PHE A 121 -8.41 -5.53 4.73
CA PHE A 121 -8.87 -4.19 5.06
C PHE A 121 -9.80 -3.58 4.00
N VAL A 122 -9.29 -3.40 2.78
CA VAL A 122 -10.00 -2.71 1.70
C VAL A 122 -11.29 -3.44 1.32
N PRO A 123 -11.30 -4.77 1.12
CA PRO A 123 -12.55 -5.52 0.86
C PRO A 123 -13.59 -5.34 1.96
N HIS A 124 -13.17 -5.39 3.24
CA HIS A 124 -14.07 -5.15 4.36
C HIS A 124 -14.71 -3.75 4.27
N GLN A 125 -13.89 -2.72 4.05
CA GLN A 125 -14.37 -1.36 3.98
C GLN A 125 -15.30 -1.11 2.78
N LEU A 126 -14.97 -1.66 1.61
CA LEU A 126 -15.82 -1.58 0.42
C LEU A 126 -17.17 -2.27 0.64
N ALA A 127 -17.17 -3.43 1.29
CA ALA A 127 -18.39 -4.17 1.59
C ALA A 127 -19.35 -3.36 2.49
N ILE A 128 -18.83 -2.59 3.45
CA ILE A 128 -19.65 -1.85 4.41
C ILE A 128 -19.99 -0.42 3.97
N SER A 129 -19.13 0.27 3.22
CA SER A 129 -19.29 1.71 2.91
C SER A 129 -19.97 2.01 1.56
N GLY A 130 -19.97 1.06 0.62
CA GLY A 130 -20.65 1.22 -0.66
C GLY A 130 -20.01 2.16 -1.66
N ALA A 131 -18.78 2.60 -1.41
CA ALA A 131 -17.98 3.27 -2.42
C ALA A 131 -17.71 2.32 -3.61
N THR A 132 -17.65 2.87 -4.83
CA THR A 132 -17.28 2.11 -6.03
C THR A 132 -15.83 1.62 -5.91
N ALA A 133 -15.53 0.44 -6.46
CA ALA A 133 -14.26 -0.25 -6.23
C ALA A 133 -13.02 0.64 -6.47
N GLY A 134 -12.95 1.41 -7.56
CA GLY A 134 -11.79 2.28 -7.82
C GLY A 134 -11.64 3.44 -6.83
N ALA A 135 -12.62 4.35 -6.79
CA ALA A 135 -12.56 5.53 -5.94
C ALA A 135 -12.63 5.20 -4.44
N GLY A 136 -13.34 4.13 -4.08
CA GLY A 136 -13.47 3.64 -2.70
C GLY A 136 -12.19 2.99 -2.18
N HIS A 137 -11.48 2.24 -3.03
CA HIS A 137 -10.22 1.60 -2.67
C HIS A 137 -9.16 2.64 -2.31
N SER A 138 -8.83 3.54 -3.24
CA SER A 138 -7.84 4.60 -2.98
C SER A 138 -8.26 5.54 -1.85
N TYR A 139 -9.57 5.75 -1.67
CA TYR A 139 -10.09 6.48 -0.52
C TYR A 139 -9.74 5.79 0.80
N TRP A 140 -9.94 4.47 0.90
CA TRP A 140 -9.72 3.72 2.13
C TRP A 140 -8.23 3.57 2.48
N GLU A 141 -7.37 3.41 1.48
CA GLU A 141 -5.91 3.45 1.67
C GLU A 141 -5.45 4.82 2.20
N ALA A 142 -5.87 5.90 1.53
CA ALA A 142 -5.55 7.26 1.97
C ALA A 142 -6.14 7.58 3.36
N ARG A 143 -7.32 7.03 3.67
CA ARG A 143 -7.93 7.17 5.00
C ARG A 143 -7.12 6.42 6.06
N PHE A 144 -6.63 5.23 5.76
CA PHE A 144 -5.78 4.47 6.66
C PHE A 144 -4.50 5.26 7.00
N GLU A 145 -3.79 5.76 5.98
CA GLU A 145 -2.59 6.59 6.16
C GLU A 145 -2.86 7.84 6.99
N SER A 146 -3.98 8.53 6.75
CA SER A 146 -4.33 9.77 7.46
C SER A 146 -4.41 9.59 8.99
N VAL A 147 -4.67 8.37 9.47
CA VAL A 147 -4.73 8.06 10.91
C VAL A 147 -3.33 7.88 11.49
N THR A 148 -2.35 7.47 10.68
CA THR A 148 -0.94 7.29 11.10
C THR A 148 -0.14 8.60 11.20
N GLY A 149 -0.73 9.71 10.74
CA GLY A 149 -0.16 11.06 10.82
C GLY A 149 0.78 11.44 9.68
N ASP A 150 1.13 12.72 9.60
CA ASP A 150 1.85 13.31 8.46
C ASP A 150 3.34 12.93 8.35
N ARG A 151 3.91 12.32 9.40
CA ARG A 151 5.35 12.01 9.44
C ARG A 151 5.74 11.07 8.30
N TRP A 152 4.99 9.99 8.10
CA TRP A 152 5.35 8.93 7.17
C TRP A 152 5.17 9.31 5.70
N PRO A 153 4.09 10.04 5.31
CA PRO A 153 4.00 10.59 3.96
C PRO A 153 5.14 11.56 3.63
N ARG A 154 5.58 12.40 4.59
CA ARG A 154 6.75 13.28 4.39
C ARG A 154 8.01 12.47 4.18
N ARG A 155 8.22 11.44 5.01
CA ARG A 155 9.38 10.55 4.90
C ARG A 155 9.40 9.78 3.58
N ALA A 156 8.25 9.32 3.10
CA ALA A 156 8.13 8.70 1.77
C ALA A 156 8.56 9.65 0.66
N ARG A 157 8.17 10.93 0.72
CA ARG A 157 8.64 11.94 -0.24
C ARG A 157 10.14 12.14 -0.19
N GLU A 158 10.73 12.20 0.99
CA GLU A 158 12.19 12.31 1.15
C GLU A 158 12.90 11.13 0.47
N VAL A 159 12.40 9.90 0.68
CA VAL A 159 12.96 8.71 0.04
C VAL A 159 12.79 8.75 -1.48
N ILE A 160 11.61 9.13 -1.99
CA ILE A 160 11.34 9.22 -3.44
C ILE A 160 12.27 10.22 -4.15
N LEU A 161 12.67 11.30 -3.47
CA LEU A 161 13.51 12.36 -4.03
C LEU A 161 15.00 12.01 -4.10
N LEU A 162 15.42 10.87 -3.55
CA LEU A 162 16.80 10.38 -3.69
C LEU A 162 17.05 9.88 -5.12
N ASP A 163 18.33 9.72 -5.48
CA ASP A 163 18.71 9.15 -6.76
C ASP A 163 18.55 7.62 -6.75
N HIS A 164 17.56 7.13 -7.52
CA HIS A 164 17.24 5.71 -7.65
C HIS A 164 17.50 5.16 -9.05
N GLN A 165 18.32 5.83 -9.86
CA GLN A 165 18.54 5.43 -11.27
C GLN A 165 18.88 3.94 -11.43
N ARG A 166 19.68 3.37 -10.52
CA ARG A 166 20.08 1.96 -10.57
C ARG A 166 18.90 1.01 -10.33
N ALA A 167 18.05 1.31 -9.34
CA ALA A 167 16.86 0.54 -9.03
C ALA A 167 15.82 0.65 -10.14
N ASP A 168 15.62 1.85 -10.68
CA ASP A 168 14.70 2.10 -11.80
C ASP A 168 15.14 1.36 -13.07
N GLU A 169 16.44 1.40 -13.40
CA GLU A 169 16.99 0.62 -14.51
C GLU A 169 16.86 -0.90 -14.30
N HIS A 170 16.87 -1.34 -13.04
CA HIS A 170 16.65 -2.73 -12.68
C HIS A 170 15.21 -3.16 -12.91
N LEU A 171 14.24 -2.38 -12.42
CA LEU A 171 12.82 -2.56 -12.69
C LEU A 171 12.52 -2.52 -14.19
N ASP A 172 13.06 -1.53 -14.91
CA ASP A 172 12.87 -1.36 -16.36
C ASP A 172 13.25 -2.63 -17.13
N ARG A 173 14.33 -3.32 -16.75
CA ARG A 173 14.76 -4.56 -17.42
C ARG A 173 13.81 -5.73 -17.19
N ILE A 174 13.14 -5.78 -16.04
CA ILE A 174 12.29 -6.90 -15.63
C ILE A 174 10.87 -6.69 -16.12
N LEU A 175 10.35 -5.47 -16.00
CA LEU A 175 8.97 -5.13 -16.35
C LEU A 175 8.77 -4.83 -17.84
N SER A 176 9.84 -4.49 -18.59
CA SER A 176 9.73 -4.04 -19.99
C SER A 176 10.18 -4.99 -21.11
N PRO A 177 10.39 -6.32 -20.95
CA PRO A 177 10.98 -7.12 -22.04
C PRO A 177 10.13 -7.22 -23.32
N THR A 178 8.91 -6.66 -23.38
CA THR A 178 8.05 -6.78 -24.57
C THR A 178 7.58 -5.49 -25.26
N ILE A 179 8.08 -4.28 -24.92
CA ILE A 179 7.51 -3.05 -25.53
C ILE A 179 8.54 -1.99 -25.99
N PHE A 180 9.80 -2.00 -25.54
CA PHE A 180 10.75 -0.94 -25.93
C PHE A 180 12.16 -1.47 -26.25
N SER A 181 12.41 -1.75 -27.54
CA SER A 181 13.66 -2.27 -28.07
C SER A 181 14.80 -1.24 -28.19
N THR A 182 14.57 0.06 -27.96
CA THR A 182 15.59 1.12 -28.16
C THR A 182 15.74 2.09 -26.97
N ARG A 183 16.96 2.62 -26.77
CA ARG A 183 17.30 3.62 -25.72
C ARG A 183 16.53 4.93 -25.85
N THR A 184 16.22 5.36 -27.06
CA THR A 184 15.58 6.65 -27.36
C THR A 184 14.12 6.69 -26.90
N ASN A 185 13.37 5.59 -27.07
CA ASN A 185 11.98 5.49 -26.60
C ASN A 185 11.87 5.57 -25.07
N ARG A 186 12.88 5.06 -24.34
CA ARG A 186 12.91 5.13 -22.87
C ARG A 186 13.05 6.56 -22.35
N ARG A 187 13.83 7.42 -23.03
CA ARG A 187 14.08 8.80 -22.59
C ARG A 187 12.88 9.73 -22.84
N ILE A 188 12.22 9.57 -23.99
CA ILE A 188 10.99 10.29 -24.33
C ILE A 188 9.86 9.87 -23.38
N PHE A 189 9.78 8.58 -23.08
CA PHE A 189 8.82 8.05 -22.12
C PHE A 189 9.02 8.61 -20.71
N ARG A 190 10.25 8.60 -20.17
CA ARG A 190 10.57 9.21 -18.87
C ARG A 190 10.20 10.71 -18.82
N GLY A 191 10.42 11.46 -19.89
CA GLY A 191 10.06 12.88 -19.96
C GLY A 191 8.55 13.15 -19.99
N MET A 192 7.76 12.26 -20.59
CA MET A 192 6.28 12.34 -20.62
C MET A 192 5.64 11.85 -19.31
N VAL A 193 6.36 10.98 -18.59
CA VAL A 193 5.99 10.40 -17.29
C VAL A 193 6.07 11.40 -16.14
N THR A 194 7.02 12.35 -16.16
CA THR A 194 7.08 13.46 -15.18
C THR A 194 5.86 14.40 -15.27
N VAL A 195 5.12 14.37 -16.37
CA VAL A 195 4.03 15.32 -16.69
C VAL A 195 2.64 14.76 -16.34
N ASN A 196 2.49 13.45 -16.07
CA ASN A 196 1.19 12.85 -15.77
C ASN A 196 1.03 12.60 -14.25
N ASP A 197 0.59 13.63 -13.55
CA ASP A 197 0.61 13.80 -12.10
C ASP A 197 -0.46 12.93 -11.37
N LEU A 198 -0.15 11.63 -11.19
CA LEU A 198 -0.88 10.72 -10.29
C LEU A 198 -0.78 11.18 -8.80
N ALA A 199 0.30 11.90 -8.45
CA ALA A 199 0.53 12.44 -7.12
C ALA A 199 -0.40 13.63 -6.79
N SER A 200 -0.92 14.36 -7.78
CA SER A 200 -2.00 15.34 -7.60
C SER A 200 -3.28 14.71 -7.07
N TRP A 201 -3.63 13.50 -7.53
CA TRP A 201 -4.88 12.84 -7.15
C TRP A 201 -4.83 12.16 -5.80
N GLN A 202 -3.72 11.51 -5.47
CA GLN A 202 -3.47 11.02 -4.11
C GLN A 202 -3.52 12.16 -3.09
N ARG A 203 -3.03 13.36 -3.42
CA ARG A 203 -3.14 14.55 -2.55
C ARG A 203 -4.59 15.00 -2.33
N VAL A 204 -5.42 14.99 -3.38
CA VAL A 204 -6.85 15.33 -3.26
C VAL A 204 -7.58 14.30 -2.41
N LEU A 205 -7.34 13.00 -2.64
CA LEU A 205 -7.95 11.94 -1.85
C LEU A 205 -7.48 11.96 -0.39
N ALA A 206 -6.20 12.20 -0.12
CA ALA A 206 -5.66 12.38 1.22
C ALA A 206 -6.33 13.58 1.93
N ALA A 207 -6.52 14.71 1.23
CA ALA A 207 -7.20 15.88 1.79
C ALA A 207 -8.70 15.62 2.09
N VAL A 208 -9.38 14.84 1.25
CA VAL A 208 -10.78 14.41 1.49
C VAL A 208 -10.84 13.40 2.64
N ALA A 209 -9.93 12.43 2.67
CA ALA A 209 -9.86 11.40 3.71
C ALA A 209 -9.56 11.97 5.09
N ALA A 210 -8.63 12.94 5.18
CA ALA A 210 -8.32 13.65 6.42
C ALA A 210 -9.51 14.44 6.98
N ARG A 211 -10.46 14.83 6.12
CA ARG A 211 -11.69 15.55 6.50
C ARG A 211 -12.89 14.62 6.70
N SER A 212 -12.73 13.31 6.48
CA SER A 212 -13.84 12.37 6.59
C SER A 212 -14.30 12.18 8.02
N ARG A 213 -15.61 12.27 8.22
CA ARG A 213 -16.29 11.99 9.49
C ARG A 213 -16.54 10.49 9.71
N VAL A 214 -16.20 9.62 8.76
CA VAL A 214 -16.32 8.17 8.94
C VAL A 214 -15.27 7.71 9.94
N PRO A 215 -15.67 7.18 11.11
CA PRO A 215 -14.73 6.77 12.14
C PRO A 215 -14.02 5.48 11.72
N LEU A 216 -12.69 5.54 11.64
CA LEU A 216 -11.83 4.37 11.57
C LEU A 216 -11.20 4.19 12.96
N ARG A 217 -11.46 3.06 13.62
CA ARG A 217 -11.03 2.83 15.01
C ARG A 217 -9.52 2.59 15.06
N ASP A 218 -8.84 3.20 16.03
CA ASP A 218 -7.40 3.00 16.23
C ASP A 218 -7.02 1.53 16.42
N ALA A 219 -7.85 0.76 17.14
CA ALA A 219 -7.63 -0.68 17.30
C ALA A 219 -7.67 -1.44 15.95
N THR A 220 -8.50 -1.00 14.99
CA THR A 220 -8.52 -1.58 13.65
C THR A 220 -7.24 -1.23 12.91
N VAL A 221 -6.78 0.02 12.97
CA VAL A 221 -5.53 0.45 12.32
C VAL A 221 -4.34 -0.30 12.90
N ALA A 222 -4.22 -0.36 14.22
CA ALA A 222 -3.16 -1.07 14.92
C ALA A 222 -3.13 -2.55 14.51
N ALA A 223 -4.26 -3.27 14.56
CA ALA A 223 -4.31 -4.68 14.20
C ALA A 223 -3.89 -4.96 12.75
N HIS A 224 -4.25 -4.08 11.80
CA HIS A 224 -3.85 -4.24 10.39
C HIS A 224 -2.37 -3.88 10.17
N LEU A 225 -1.84 -2.87 10.85
CA LEU A 225 -0.41 -2.55 10.82
C LEU A 225 0.43 -3.69 11.42
N GLU A 226 0.02 -4.21 12.56
CA GLU A 226 0.69 -5.35 13.22
C GLU A 226 0.66 -6.58 12.32
N ARG A 227 -0.48 -6.92 11.71
CA ARG A 227 -0.54 -8.04 10.77
C ARG A 227 0.34 -7.82 9.54
N SER A 228 0.34 -6.60 8.99
CA SER A 228 1.18 -6.26 7.84
C SER A 228 2.66 -6.42 8.18
N PHE A 229 3.06 -5.95 9.36
CA PHE A 229 4.42 -6.10 9.88
C PHE A 229 4.80 -7.55 10.10
N ASP A 230 3.91 -8.34 10.72
CA ASP A 230 4.12 -9.76 10.93
C ASP A 230 4.32 -10.51 9.61
N TYR A 231 3.53 -10.20 8.58
CA TYR A 231 3.68 -10.79 7.25
C TYR A 231 5.00 -10.40 6.58
N ILE A 232 5.45 -9.15 6.73
CA ILE A 232 6.77 -8.74 6.25
C ILE A 232 7.87 -9.57 6.91
N VAL A 233 7.87 -9.66 8.24
CA VAL A 233 8.90 -10.40 8.99
C VAL A 233 8.85 -11.89 8.65
N ASP A 234 7.66 -12.48 8.61
CA ASP A 234 7.46 -13.89 8.26
C ASP A 234 7.98 -14.21 6.85
N LEU A 235 7.67 -13.36 5.87
CA LEU A 235 8.17 -13.50 4.50
C LEU A 235 9.70 -13.40 4.43
N LEU A 236 10.27 -12.39 5.07
CA LEU A 236 11.72 -12.16 5.00
C LEU A 236 12.52 -13.19 5.79
N ALA A 237 11.95 -13.79 6.83
CA ALA A 237 12.59 -14.85 7.62
C ALA A 237 12.42 -16.24 7.00
N HIS A 238 11.26 -16.53 6.40
CA HIS A 238 10.89 -17.89 5.98
C HIS A 238 10.67 -18.07 4.47
N GLY A 239 10.73 -17.00 3.67
CA GLY A 239 10.61 -17.05 2.21
C GLY A 239 9.29 -17.67 1.74
N GLU A 240 9.38 -18.65 0.84
CA GLU A 240 8.22 -19.34 0.25
C GLU A 240 7.30 -20.03 1.25
N ALA A 241 7.82 -20.46 2.41
CA ALA A 241 7.04 -21.14 3.43
C ALA A 241 6.16 -20.20 4.27
N SER A 242 6.30 -18.88 4.07
CA SER A 242 5.62 -17.86 4.87
C SER A 242 4.11 -17.80 4.61
N THR A 243 3.39 -17.29 5.59
CA THR A 243 1.95 -17.08 5.58
C THR A 243 1.46 -16.20 4.42
N PRO A 244 2.06 -15.01 4.13
CA PRO A 244 1.59 -14.14 3.05
C PRO A 244 1.64 -14.78 1.66
N ARG A 245 2.54 -15.76 1.42
CA ARG A 245 2.64 -16.48 0.13
C ARG A 245 1.40 -17.29 -0.23
N ARG A 246 0.50 -17.53 0.74
CA ARG A 246 -0.79 -18.20 0.51
C ARG A 246 -1.85 -17.30 -0.12
N PHE A 247 -1.57 -16.01 -0.21
CA PHE A 247 -2.48 -15.00 -0.72
C PHE A 247 -1.95 -14.36 -2.00
N ASP A 248 -2.88 -13.87 -2.81
CA ASP A 248 -2.60 -12.96 -3.91
C ASP A 248 -2.42 -11.54 -3.36
N PRO A 249 -1.25 -10.90 -3.52
CA PRO A 249 -0.99 -9.58 -2.97
C PRO A 249 -1.84 -8.49 -3.64
N SER A 250 -2.35 -8.72 -4.86
CA SER A 250 -3.32 -7.81 -5.48
C SER A 250 -4.73 -7.91 -4.88
N GLY A 251 -5.06 -9.05 -4.26
CA GLY A 251 -6.37 -9.30 -3.66
C GLY A 251 -7.54 -9.23 -4.66
N GLU A 252 -7.31 -9.47 -5.96
CA GLU A 252 -8.33 -9.33 -7.01
C GLU A 252 -9.61 -10.14 -6.69
N ALA A 253 -9.44 -11.35 -6.16
CA ALA A 253 -10.55 -12.19 -5.73
C ALA A 253 -11.36 -11.58 -4.56
N ALA A 254 -10.67 -11.13 -3.51
CA ALA A 254 -11.32 -10.55 -2.32
C ALA A 254 -12.04 -9.24 -2.64
N LEU A 255 -11.44 -8.39 -3.47
CA LEU A 255 -12.06 -7.13 -3.93
C LEU A 255 -13.31 -7.39 -4.77
N ARG A 256 -13.28 -8.38 -5.68
CA ARG A 256 -14.48 -8.80 -6.44
C ARG A 256 -15.57 -9.34 -5.54
N GLU A 257 -15.19 -10.16 -4.56
CA GLU A 257 -16.12 -10.76 -3.61
C GLU A 257 -16.80 -9.71 -2.74
N ALA A 258 -16.08 -8.70 -2.25
CA ALA A 258 -16.65 -7.61 -1.45
C ALA A 258 -17.82 -6.91 -2.15
N LYS A 259 -17.70 -6.70 -3.47
CA LYS A 259 -18.76 -6.13 -4.29
C LYS A 259 -19.99 -7.03 -4.37
N GLN A 260 -19.77 -8.33 -4.59
CA GLN A 260 -20.85 -9.31 -4.68
C GLN A 260 -21.57 -9.46 -3.34
N LEU A 261 -20.81 -9.59 -2.25
CA LEU A 261 -21.29 -9.70 -0.88
C LEU A 261 -22.14 -8.48 -0.52
N ARG A 262 -21.68 -7.25 -0.81
CA ARG A 262 -22.47 -6.05 -0.56
C ARG A 262 -23.80 -6.07 -1.32
N LYS A 263 -23.76 -6.38 -2.63
CA LYS A 263 -24.98 -6.44 -3.46
C LYS A 263 -25.99 -7.43 -2.89
N ALA A 264 -25.53 -8.62 -2.50
CA ALA A 264 -26.38 -9.65 -1.91
C ALA A 264 -26.93 -9.23 -0.53
N ALA A 265 -26.08 -8.69 0.34
CA ALA A 265 -26.47 -8.26 1.67
C ALA A 265 -27.52 -7.14 1.64
N LEU A 266 -27.37 -6.17 0.73
CA LEU A 266 -28.35 -5.09 0.55
C LEU A 266 -29.71 -5.60 0.06
N ALA A 267 -29.74 -6.67 -0.74
CA ALA A 267 -30.99 -7.27 -1.22
C ALA A 267 -31.76 -8.05 -0.14
N VAL A 268 -31.05 -8.61 0.86
CA VAL A 268 -31.65 -9.50 1.87
C VAL A 268 -31.94 -8.79 3.19
N GLY A 269 -31.01 -7.98 3.70
CA GLY A 269 -31.12 -7.44 5.07
C GLY A 269 -30.35 -6.15 5.32
N GLY A 270 -30.02 -5.42 4.27
CA GLY A 270 -29.44 -4.08 4.34
C GLY A 270 -28.03 -4.03 4.95
N GLU A 271 -27.67 -2.87 5.49
CA GLU A 271 -26.31 -2.60 5.97
C GLU A 271 -25.86 -3.51 7.13
N ARG A 272 -26.80 -3.93 8.00
CA ARG A 272 -26.47 -4.79 9.14
C ARG A 272 -25.94 -6.15 8.71
N VAL A 273 -26.55 -6.73 7.67
CA VAL A 273 -26.08 -7.98 7.07
C VAL A 273 -24.72 -7.75 6.41
N ALA A 274 -24.56 -6.66 5.65
CA ALA A 274 -23.31 -6.35 4.98
C ALA A 274 -22.13 -6.26 5.96
N ARG A 275 -22.32 -5.61 7.12
CA ARG A 275 -21.30 -5.51 8.17
C ARG A 275 -20.93 -6.87 8.78
N ARG A 276 -21.91 -7.73 9.08
CA ARG A 276 -21.66 -9.05 9.66
C ARG A 276 -20.93 -9.96 8.68
N GLU A 277 -21.40 -10.03 7.44
CA GLU A 277 -20.79 -10.86 6.40
C GLU A 277 -19.37 -10.36 6.07
N ALA A 278 -19.16 -9.04 5.99
CA ALA A 278 -17.83 -8.47 5.77
C ALA A 278 -16.86 -8.79 6.91
N ALA A 279 -17.29 -8.68 8.17
CA ALA A 279 -16.46 -9.01 9.32
C ALA A 279 -16.07 -10.50 9.33
N THR A 280 -16.97 -11.38 8.90
CA THR A 280 -16.71 -12.81 8.80
C THR A 280 -15.76 -13.13 7.65
N ARG A 281 -15.95 -12.50 6.49
CA ARG A 281 -15.25 -12.87 5.26
C ARG A 281 -13.87 -12.24 5.11
N PHE A 282 -13.70 -11.02 5.61
CA PHE A 282 -12.51 -10.19 5.43
C PHE A 282 -11.83 -9.80 6.74
N GLY A 283 -12.33 -10.28 7.89
CA GLY A 283 -11.65 -10.10 9.16
C GLY A 283 -10.24 -10.68 9.14
N LEU A 284 -9.33 -10.14 9.96
CA LEU A 284 -7.95 -10.61 10.03
C LEU A 284 -7.83 -12.05 10.56
N GLY A 285 -8.85 -12.57 11.26
CA GLY A 285 -8.79 -13.89 11.90
C GLY A 285 -7.68 -13.97 12.96
N GLU A 286 -7.56 -15.12 13.60
CA GLU A 286 -6.46 -15.41 14.53
C GLU A 286 -5.16 -15.65 13.75
N SER A 287 -4.03 -15.23 14.32
CA SER A 287 -2.70 -15.45 13.78
C SER A 287 -1.77 -15.90 14.91
N ALA A 288 -0.94 -16.90 14.64
CA ALA A 288 0.12 -17.33 15.55
C ALA A 288 1.37 -16.44 15.45
N LEU A 289 1.43 -15.56 14.44
CA LEU A 289 2.51 -14.58 14.31
C LEU A 289 2.37 -13.50 15.40
N GLY A 290 3.52 -13.07 15.94
CA GLY A 290 3.59 -12.06 17.00
C GLY A 290 4.91 -11.28 16.96
N PHE A 291 5.43 -11.01 15.77
CA PHE A 291 6.68 -10.26 15.59
C PHE A 291 6.49 -8.80 15.96
N ALA A 292 5.34 -8.19 15.65
CA ALA A 292 5.02 -6.82 16.02
C ALA A 292 5.03 -6.60 17.55
N ALA A 293 4.63 -7.61 18.34
CA ALA A 293 4.68 -7.57 19.80
C ALA A 293 6.11 -7.50 20.37
N ARG A 294 7.13 -7.81 19.56
CA ARG A 294 8.55 -7.71 19.93
C ARG A 294 9.15 -6.34 19.62
N LEU A 295 8.38 -5.41 19.04
CA LEU A 295 8.82 -4.04 18.81
C LEU A 295 8.92 -3.27 20.13
N PRO A 296 9.87 -2.33 20.25
CA PRO A 296 10.03 -1.52 21.47
C PRO A 296 8.87 -0.54 21.71
N ALA A 297 8.09 -0.24 20.67
CA ALA A 297 6.90 0.60 20.72
C ALA A 297 5.86 0.09 19.72
N PRO A 298 4.56 0.28 19.99
CA PRO A 298 3.51 -0.09 19.04
C PRO A 298 3.63 0.72 17.74
N LEU A 299 3.26 0.11 16.62
CA LEU A 299 3.26 0.75 15.30
C LEU A 299 2.26 1.92 15.21
N HIS A 300 1.18 1.83 15.99
CA HIS A 300 0.18 2.88 16.13
C HIS A 300 -0.26 2.98 17.58
N ALA A 301 0.26 3.97 18.31
CA ALA A 301 -0.35 4.40 19.56
C ALA A 301 -1.54 5.27 19.17
N GLY A 302 -2.76 4.76 19.34
CA GLY A 302 -3.98 5.50 19.03
C GLY A 302 -3.97 6.91 19.62
N GLN A 303 -4.74 7.83 19.04
CA GLN A 303 -4.91 9.14 19.66
C GLN A 303 -5.66 8.89 20.97
N SER A 304 -5.00 9.05 22.12
CA SER A 304 -5.71 9.17 23.40
C SER A 304 -6.86 10.15 23.18
N PRO A 305 -8.10 9.83 23.61
CA PRO A 305 -9.17 10.80 23.53
C PRO A 305 -8.64 12.06 24.20
N ALA A 306 -8.58 13.16 23.44
CA ALA A 306 -8.07 14.43 23.94
C ALA A 306 -8.69 14.65 25.33
N SER A 307 -7.85 14.82 26.33
CA SER A 307 -8.32 15.16 27.67
C SER A 307 -9.28 16.34 27.53
N PRO A 308 -10.45 16.34 28.19
CA PRO A 308 -11.50 17.36 28.00
C PRO A 308 -11.06 18.80 28.38
N ALA A 309 -9.78 19.02 28.68
CA ALA A 309 -9.20 20.30 29.07
C ALA A 309 -8.99 21.31 27.91
N ASP A 310 -9.04 20.89 26.65
CA ASP A 310 -8.90 21.81 25.50
C ASP A 310 -10.22 22.37 24.95
N ALA A 311 -11.35 22.02 25.57
CA ALA A 311 -12.62 22.72 25.33
C ALA A 311 -12.72 23.96 26.23
N ARG A 312 -11.98 25.03 25.92
CA ARG A 312 -12.36 26.35 26.44
C ARG A 312 -13.57 26.86 25.63
N PRO A 313 -14.66 27.30 26.30
CA PRO A 313 -15.83 27.83 25.61
C PRO A 313 -15.61 29.31 25.22
N ALA A 314 -16.17 29.64 24.05
CA ALA A 314 -16.55 30.94 23.49
C ALA A 314 -15.56 32.11 23.58
#